data_AF-A0A5J5WM32-F1
#
_entry.id   AF-A0A5J5WM32-F1
#
_cell.length_a   1.000
_cell.length_b   1.000
_cell.length_c   1.000
_cell.angle_alpha   90.00
_cell.angle_beta   90.00
_cell.angle_gamma   90.00
#
_symmetry.space_group_name_H-M   'P 1'
#
loop_
_entity.id
_entity.type
_entity.pdbx_description
1 polymer ?
#
loop_
_entity_poly.entity_id
_entity_poly.type
_entity_poly.pdbx_seq_one_letter_code
_entity_poly.pdbx_strand_id
1 'polypeptide(L)'
;MAALSTRGLVSRLHQQFLSLSRPSAAAPTSLPFHSLTRRLFSSDALMDGSQILHKPPARIIQATPAIMTPNSKRTGIIAVKCGMTALWDKWGARLPITILWVDDNIVSQVKTVEKEGIFSLQIGCGHKKPKHLTKPEVGHFRAQGVPLKRKLKEFPVTEDALLPVGTSLGVRHFVPGQYVDVSGTSRGKGFQGAMKRWGFKGMPASHGASLSHRSPGSTGQRDAPGKVFKGKKMPGRMGGKTRTVKNVWVYKIDPARNLMWVRGQVPGAKGNFVFLKDSVYKKPDVSMLPFPTYFAAEDEDETNIGPLVADLGEVDPFMVAD
;
A
#
# COMPACT_ATOMS: atom_id res chain seq x y z
N MET A 1 12.57 -20.92 69.40
CA MET A 1 13.50 -21.25 68.29
C MET A 1 13.21 -20.26 67.18
N ALA A 2 13.95 -19.15 67.03
CA ALA A 2 15.36 -19.03 66.60
C ALA A 2 15.55 -19.56 65.16
N ALA A 3 16.08 -18.80 64.19
CA ALA A 3 16.61 -17.42 64.23
C ALA A 3 16.51 -16.70 62.86
N LEU A 4 16.70 -15.37 62.86
CA LEU A 4 16.86 -14.52 61.67
C LEU A 4 18.23 -14.77 60.99
N SER A 5 18.36 -14.35 59.72
CA SER A 5 19.65 -13.86 59.19
C SER A 5 19.43 -12.65 58.27
N THR A 6 20.38 -11.70 58.30
CA THR A 6 20.27 -10.35 57.69
C THR A 6 21.64 -9.80 57.31
N ARG A 7 21.69 -8.82 56.37
CA ARG A 7 22.86 -7.95 56.02
C ARG A 7 24.00 -8.72 55.32
N GLY A 8 24.97 -8.10 54.63
CA GLY A 8 25.25 -6.71 54.21
C GLY A 8 26.52 -6.75 53.32
N LEU A 9 26.63 -6.01 52.22
CA LEU A 9 27.19 -4.64 52.13
C LEU A 9 28.60 -4.47 52.77
N VAL A 10 29.64 -4.62 51.94
CA VAL A 10 31.06 -4.30 52.20
C VAL A 10 31.63 -3.66 50.92
N SER A 11 32.64 -2.77 50.97
CA SER A 11 33.08 -2.06 49.74
C SER A 11 34.48 -1.42 49.74
N ARG A 12 35.00 -1.19 48.51
CA ARG A 12 36.08 -0.24 48.10
C ARG A 12 37.57 -0.62 48.30
N LEU A 13 38.41 0.12 47.53
CA LEU A 13 39.87 0.37 47.61
C LEU A 13 40.78 -0.68 46.92
N HIS A 14 41.94 -0.37 46.31
CA HIS A 14 42.90 0.78 46.34
C HIS A 14 43.45 1.08 44.89
N GLN A 15 43.76 2.33 44.46
CA GLN A 15 45.10 3.01 44.38
C GLN A 15 46.15 2.38 43.42
N GLN A 16 47.10 3.08 42.74
CA GLN A 16 47.48 4.51 42.58
C GLN A 16 48.50 4.70 41.39
N PHE A 17 49.07 5.93 41.25
CA PHE A 17 50.31 6.33 40.52
C PHE A 17 50.16 6.73 39.03
N LEU A 18 50.55 7.94 38.54
CA LEU A 18 51.77 8.74 38.77
C LEU A 18 51.58 10.26 38.53
N SER A 19 52.59 11.08 38.85
CA SER A 19 52.59 12.55 38.89
C SER A 19 53.56 13.21 37.88
N LEU A 20 53.29 14.47 37.46
CA LEU A 20 54.20 15.66 37.50
C LEU A 20 53.83 16.80 36.49
N SER A 21 53.78 18.05 37.01
CA SER A 21 54.09 19.39 36.41
C SER A 21 53.78 19.71 34.92
N ARG A 22 53.37 20.93 34.49
CA ARG A 22 53.62 22.33 34.96
C ARG A 22 52.48 23.27 34.44
N PRO A 23 52.37 24.56 34.85
CA PRO A 23 51.23 25.44 34.53
C PRO A 23 51.51 26.52 33.47
N SER A 24 50.46 27.14 32.91
CA SER A 24 50.42 28.57 32.51
C SER A 24 48.99 29.09 32.32
N ALA A 25 48.82 30.40 32.48
CA ALA A 25 47.57 31.14 32.73
C ALA A 25 46.58 31.31 31.56
N ALA A 26 45.28 31.41 31.89
CA ALA A 26 44.37 32.48 31.44
C ALA A 26 43.12 32.54 32.35
N ALA A 27 42.57 33.75 32.57
CA ALA A 27 41.45 34.00 33.51
C ALA A 27 40.06 33.76 32.86
N PRO A 28 38.99 33.54 33.66
CA PRO A 28 37.68 33.11 33.16
C PRO A 28 36.77 34.29 32.78
N THR A 29 36.01 34.13 31.69
CA THR A 29 34.79 34.91 31.42
C THR A 29 33.56 34.10 31.82
N SER A 30 32.75 34.66 32.72
CA SER A 30 31.52 34.05 33.21
C SER A 30 30.38 34.19 32.19
N LEU A 31 29.82 33.07 31.75
CA LEU A 31 28.53 33.05 31.05
C LEU A 31 27.40 32.80 32.06
N PRO A 32 26.26 33.52 31.96
CA PRO A 32 25.18 33.40 32.92
C PRO A 32 24.42 32.07 32.78
N PHE A 33 24.10 31.48 33.92
CA PHE A 33 23.33 30.25 34.04
C PHE A 33 21.86 30.53 33.65
N HIS A 34 21.48 30.29 32.39
CA HIS A 34 20.08 30.48 31.98
C HIS A 34 19.18 29.41 32.62
N SER A 35 18.28 29.88 33.48
CA SER A 35 17.31 29.05 34.18
C SER A 35 16.32 28.40 33.21
N LEU A 36 16.08 27.10 33.41
CA LEU A 36 15.05 26.33 32.73
C LEU A 36 13.66 26.78 33.22
N THR A 37 13.09 27.80 32.57
CA THR A 37 11.72 28.25 32.82
C THR A 37 10.71 27.21 32.32
N ARG A 38 10.12 26.50 33.27
CA ARG A 38 9.02 25.56 33.08
C ARG A 38 7.82 26.31 32.47
N ARG A 39 7.53 26.07 31.17
CA ARG A 39 6.34 26.65 30.52
C ARG A 39 5.07 26.16 31.22
N LEU A 40 4.43 27.06 31.96
CA LEU A 40 3.05 26.90 32.40
C LEU A 40 2.14 27.18 31.20
N PHE A 41 1.18 26.29 30.93
CA PHE A 41 0.11 26.58 30.00
C PHE A 41 -0.83 27.61 30.63
N SER A 42 -0.72 28.86 30.19
CA SER A 42 -1.72 29.89 30.46
C SER A 42 -2.75 29.83 29.34
N SER A 43 -3.95 29.30 29.64
CA SER A 43 -5.14 29.58 28.84
C SER A 43 -5.65 30.96 29.25
N ASP A 44 -5.33 31.98 28.46
CA ASP A 44 -6.21 33.12 28.18
C ASP A 44 -5.56 34.02 27.14
N ALA A 45 -6.12 34.01 25.94
CA ALA A 45 -5.83 34.95 24.88
C ALA A 45 -7.18 35.43 24.32
N LEU A 46 -7.77 36.41 25.00
CA LEU A 46 -8.81 37.26 24.41
C LEU A 46 -8.18 37.97 23.20
N MET A 47 -8.66 37.63 22.00
CA MET A 47 -8.30 38.27 20.75
C MET A 47 -9.60 38.74 20.08
N ASP A 48 -9.58 39.96 19.55
CA ASP A 48 -10.78 40.70 19.17
C ASP A 48 -11.63 40.03 18.08
N GLY A 49 -12.94 40.02 18.29
CA GLY A 49 -13.92 39.38 17.42
C GLY A 49 -14.26 40.18 16.16
N SER A 50 -13.26 40.56 15.35
CA SER A 50 -13.45 41.40 14.16
C SER A 50 -12.82 40.88 12.86
N GLN A 51 -12.35 39.63 12.82
CA GLN A 51 -12.06 38.93 11.55
C GLN A 51 -12.62 37.50 11.56
N ILE A 52 -13.94 37.39 11.33
CA ILE A 52 -14.54 36.13 10.87
C ILE A 52 -14.08 35.92 9.42
N LEU A 53 -12.88 35.36 9.26
CA LEU A 53 -12.45 34.78 8.00
C LEU A 53 -13.55 33.80 7.57
N HIS A 54 -14.26 34.15 6.50
CA HIS A 54 -15.34 33.32 5.98
C HIS A 54 -14.74 32.02 5.48
N LYS A 55 -14.69 31.02 6.37
CA LYS A 55 -14.38 29.65 6.01
C LYS A 55 -15.39 29.27 4.92
N PRO A 56 -14.96 28.97 3.68
CA PRO A 56 -15.90 28.64 2.63
C PRO A 56 -16.79 27.48 3.11
N PRO A 57 -18.09 27.50 2.79
CA PRO A 57 -19.00 26.43 3.21
C PRO A 57 -18.39 25.11 2.76
N ALA A 58 -18.41 24.11 3.66
CA ALA A 58 -17.80 22.82 3.38
C ALA A 58 -18.39 22.26 2.08
N ARG A 59 -17.56 22.14 1.04
CA ARG A 59 -18.00 21.74 -0.30
C ARG A 59 -18.80 20.44 -0.19
N ILE A 60 -20.06 20.48 -0.61
CA ILE A 60 -20.94 19.31 -0.60
C ILE A 60 -20.50 18.42 -1.77
N ILE A 61 -19.79 17.34 -1.45
CA ILE A 61 -19.32 16.37 -2.44
C ILE A 61 -20.50 15.47 -2.80
N GLN A 62 -21.09 15.71 -3.96
CA GLN A 62 -22.23 14.94 -4.46
C GLN A 62 -21.76 13.76 -5.31
N ALA A 63 -22.46 12.63 -5.20
CA ALA A 63 -22.22 11.42 -5.96
C ALA A 63 -23.04 11.43 -7.27
N THR A 64 -22.74 12.37 -8.17
CA THR A 64 -23.48 12.55 -9.43
C THR A 64 -22.73 11.84 -10.57
N PRO A 65 -23.41 11.06 -11.45
CA PRO A 65 -22.77 10.51 -12.63
C PRO A 65 -22.32 11.63 -13.59
N ALA A 66 -21.12 11.50 -14.16
CA ALA A 66 -20.53 12.48 -15.05
C ALA A 66 -19.66 11.80 -16.13
N ILE A 67 -19.32 12.54 -17.20
CA ILE A 67 -18.43 12.05 -18.25
C ILE A 67 -16.98 12.29 -17.81
N MET A 68 -16.15 11.23 -17.84
CA MET A 68 -14.73 11.32 -17.47
C MET A 68 -13.94 12.12 -18.52
N THR A 69 -13.09 13.08 -18.11
CA THR A 69 -12.20 13.79 -19.04
C THR A 69 -10.87 13.04 -19.25
N PRO A 70 -10.08 13.34 -20.30
CA PRO A 70 -8.80 12.66 -20.56
C PRO A 70 -7.72 12.80 -19.46
N ASN A 71 -7.87 13.82 -18.61
CA ASN A 71 -7.01 14.12 -17.46
C ASN A 71 -7.60 13.63 -16.13
N SER A 72 -8.89 13.32 -16.10
CA SER A 72 -9.60 12.80 -14.93
C SER A 72 -9.03 11.44 -14.52
N LYS A 73 -9.15 11.15 -13.23
CA LYS A 73 -8.66 9.91 -12.64
C LYS A 73 -9.58 9.44 -11.52
N ARG A 74 -10.39 8.44 -11.85
CA ARG A 74 -11.29 7.79 -10.89
C ARG A 74 -10.55 7.04 -9.79
N THR A 75 -11.32 6.67 -8.77
CA THR A 75 -10.87 5.93 -7.59
C THR A 75 -10.35 4.54 -7.98
N GLY A 76 -9.60 3.92 -7.06
CA GLY A 76 -9.28 2.51 -7.15
C GLY A 76 -10.02 1.72 -6.08
N ILE A 77 -10.15 0.41 -6.28
CA ILE A 77 -10.84 -0.49 -5.35
C ILE A 77 -9.85 -1.45 -4.68
N ILE A 78 -10.25 -2.01 -3.54
CA ILE A 78 -9.48 -3.05 -2.85
C ILE A 78 -10.17 -4.39 -3.10
N ALA A 79 -9.40 -5.45 -3.32
CA ALA A 79 -9.94 -6.80 -3.45
C ALA A 79 -9.07 -7.82 -2.69
N VAL A 80 -9.61 -9.01 -2.48
CA VAL A 80 -8.92 -10.17 -1.92
C VAL A 80 -8.64 -11.16 -3.04
N LYS A 81 -7.39 -11.65 -3.13
CA LYS A 81 -7.02 -12.67 -4.12
C LYS A 81 -7.57 -14.05 -3.70
N CYS A 82 -8.64 -14.52 -4.34
CA CYS A 82 -9.29 -15.79 -3.98
C CYS A 82 -8.60 -17.03 -4.54
N GLY A 83 -7.92 -16.92 -5.69
CA GLY A 83 -7.23 -18.07 -6.29
C GLY A 83 -6.90 -17.83 -7.75
N MET A 84 -6.46 -18.90 -8.42
CA MET A 84 -6.26 -18.93 -9.87
C MET A 84 -6.97 -20.16 -10.44
N THR A 85 -7.51 -20.02 -11.63
CA THR A 85 -8.13 -21.09 -12.42
C THR A 85 -7.73 -20.92 -13.90
N ALA A 86 -8.16 -21.83 -14.75
CA ALA A 86 -8.17 -21.61 -16.19
C ALA A 86 -9.62 -21.58 -16.68
N LEU A 87 -9.93 -20.66 -17.59
CA LEU A 87 -11.14 -20.72 -18.40
C LEU A 87 -10.74 -20.98 -19.85
N TRP A 88 -11.69 -21.44 -20.64
CA TRP A 88 -11.55 -21.53 -22.09
C TRP A 88 -12.27 -20.36 -22.74
N ASP A 89 -11.63 -19.81 -23.76
CA ASP A 89 -12.14 -18.78 -24.65
C ASP A 89 -13.11 -19.38 -25.68
N LYS A 90 -13.90 -18.56 -26.37
CA LYS A 90 -14.78 -19.01 -27.47
C LYS A 90 -14.00 -19.65 -28.62
N TRP A 91 -12.75 -19.23 -28.82
CA TRP A 91 -11.79 -19.77 -29.79
C TRP A 91 -11.03 -21.02 -29.31
N GLY A 92 -11.42 -21.62 -28.18
CA GLY A 92 -10.68 -22.75 -27.60
C GLY A 92 -9.30 -22.37 -27.03
N ALA A 93 -8.99 -21.08 -26.85
CA ALA A 93 -7.77 -20.66 -26.16
C ALA A 93 -7.88 -20.90 -24.65
N ARG A 94 -6.87 -21.53 -24.02
CA ARG A 94 -6.83 -21.70 -22.56
C ARG A 94 -6.28 -20.44 -21.87
N LEU A 95 -7.15 -19.72 -21.16
CA LEU A 95 -6.82 -18.47 -20.47
C LEU A 95 -6.49 -18.72 -18.98
N PRO A 96 -5.25 -18.45 -18.51
CA PRO A 96 -4.94 -18.46 -17.08
C PRO A 96 -5.53 -17.22 -16.42
N ILE A 97 -6.31 -17.39 -15.34
CA ILE A 97 -7.09 -16.30 -14.75
C ILE A 97 -6.93 -16.30 -13.22
N THR A 98 -6.78 -15.11 -12.64
CA THR A 98 -6.87 -14.89 -11.19
C THR A 98 -8.28 -14.40 -10.83
N ILE A 99 -8.87 -15.00 -9.78
CA ILE A 99 -10.15 -14.57 -9.21
C ILE A 99 -9.88 -13.59 -8.05
N LEU A 100 -10.51 -12.42 -8.11
CA LEU A 100 -10.45 -11.36 -7.11
C LEU A 100 -11.86 -11.11 -6.56
N TRP A 101 -11.99 -11.01 -5.24
CA TRP A 101 -13.25 -10.74 -4.56
C TRP A 101 -13.23 -9.36 -3.92
N VAL A 102 -14.27 -8.56 -4.18
CA VAL A 102 -14.47 -7.25 -3.56
C VAL A 102 -15.33 -7.43 -2.31
N ASP A 103 -14.68 -7.28 -1.15
CA ASP A 103 -15.23 -7.49 0.20
C ASP A 103 -15.65 -6.12 0.75
N ASP A 104 -16.94 -5.75 0.57
CA ASP A 104 -17.60 -4.51 0.97
C ASP A 104 -16.69 -3.26 1.03
N ASN A 105 -16.33 -2.74 -0.15
CA ASN A 105 -15.55 -1.50 -0.22
C ASN A 105 -16.42 -0.27 0.05
N ILE A 106 -15.91 0.66 0.84
CA ILE A 106 -16.59 1.92 1.17
C ILE A 106 -15.60 3.09 1.21
N VAL A 107 -16.03 4.28 0.80
CA VAL A 107 -15.29 5.53 1.02
C VAL A 107 -15.30 5.85 2.51
N SER A 108 -14.13 5.83 3.15
CA SER A 108 -13.96 6.02 4.59
C SER A 108 -13.52 7.43 4.98
N GLN A 109 -12.79 8.13 4.11
CA GLN A 109 -12.40 9.53 4.30
C GLN A 109 -12.16 10.15 2.91
N VAL A 110 -12.62 11.38 2.73
CA VAL A 110 -12.25 12.21 1.57
C VAL A 110 -11.16 13.19 1.98
N LYS A 111 -10.09 13.26 1.19
CA LYS A 111 -9.01 14.22 1.36
C LYS A 111 -9.07 15.31 0.30
N THR A 112 -8.94 16.56 0.75
CA THR A 112 -8.99 17.75 -0.10
C THR A 112 -7.72 18.57 0.02
N VAL A 113 -7.36 19.29 -1.05
CA VAL A 113 -6.16 20.14 -1.10
C VAL A 113 -6.16 21.21 0.01
N GLU A 114 -7.33 21.78 0.32
CA GLU A 114 -7.52 22.79 1.37
C GLU A 114 -7.10 22.31 2.78
N LYS A 115 -7.16 21.00 3.07
CA LYS A 115 -6.86 20.43 4.40
C LYS A 115 -5.57 19.63 4.45
N GLU A 116 -5.31 18.83 3.41
CA GLU A 116 -4.25 17.81 3.40
C GLU A 116 -3.29 17.98 2.20
N GLY A 117 -3.47 19.03 1.39
CA GLY A 117 -2.61 19.35 0.24
C GLY A 117 -2.78 18.43 -0.98
N ILE A 118 -3.65 17.42 -0.93
CA ILE A 118 -3.89 16.46 -2.01
C ILE A 118 -5.37 16.08 -2.14
N PHE A 119 -5.82 15.78 -3.36
CA PHE A 119 -7.07 15.07 -3.61
C PHE A 119 -6.84 13.57 -3.56
N SER A 120 -7.49 12.89 -2.61
CA SER A 120 -7.49 11.43 -2.55
C SER A 120 -8.68 10.86 -1.79
N LEU A 121 -9.08 9.65 -2.16
CA LEU A 121 -10.13 8.90 -1.46
C LEU A 121 -9.48 7.76 -0.65
N GLN A 122 -9.78 7.70 0.63
CA GLN A 122 -9.43 6.57 1.48
C GLN A 122 -10.54 5.53 1.40
N ILE A 123 -10.25 4.37 0.79
CA ILE A 123 -11.19 3.26 0.68
C ILE A 123 -10.91 2.23 1.77
N GLY A 124 -11.96 1.75 2.43
CA GLY A 124 -11.91 0.67 3.41
C GLY A 124 -12.56 -0.60 2.86
N CYS A 125 -11.94 -1.76 3.13
CA CYS A 125 -12.32 -3.06 2.60
C CYS A 125 -12.40 -4.14 3.69
N GLY A 126 -13.44 -4.97 3.59
CA GLY A 126 -13.78 -6.11 4.43
C GLY A 126 -14.13 -5.77 5.86
N HIS A 127 -14.84 -6.65 6.57
CA HIS A 127 -15.30 -6.35 7.93
C HIS A 127 -14.29 -6.70 9.01
N LYS A 128 -14.27 -5.94 10.11
CA LYS A 128 -13.43 -6.22 11.29
C LYS A 128 -14.11 -5.83 12.60
N LYS A 129 -14.25 -6.81 13.51
CA LYS A 129 -14.84 -6.60 14.85
C LYS A 129 -14.05 -5.56 15.66
N PRO A 130 -14.69 -4.70 16.47
CA PRO A 130 -14.01 -3.65 17.24
C PRO A 130 -12.84 -4.16 18.09
N LYS A 131 -12.98 -5.33 18.72
CA LYS A 131 -11.94 -5.96 19.56
C LYS A 131 -10.62 -6.31 18.83
N HIS A 132 -10.60 -6.28 17.50
CA HIS A 132 -9.40 -6.52 16.69
C HIS A 132 -8.78 -5.23 16.14
N LEU A 133 -9.39 -4.08 16.38
CA LEU A 133 -8.91 -2.76 15.96
C LEU A 133 -8.31 -2.00 17.14
N THR A 134 -7.39 -1.10 16.85
CA THR A 134 -6.82 -0.20 17.85
C THR A 134 -7.82 0.93 18.16
N LYS A 135 -7.79 1.47 19.39
CA LYS A 135 -8.64 2.59 19.80
C LYS A 135 -8.66 3.78 18.81
N PRO A 136 -7.52 4.26 18.25
CA PRO A 136 -7.55 5.35 17.26
C PRO A 136 -8.23 4.95 15.93
N GLU A 137 -8.08 3.71 15.44
CA GLU A 137 -8.79 3.25 14.24
C GLU A 137 -10.32 3.24 14.48
N VAL A 138 -10.77 2.79 15.66
CA VAL A 138 -12.19 2.83 16.04
C VAL A 138 -12.70 4.27 16.14
N GLY A 139 -11.90 5.19 16.72
CA GLY A 139 -12.21 6.61 16.77
C GLY A 139 -12.34 7.25 15.39
N HIS A 140 -11.44 6.90 14.45
CA HIS A 140 -11.48 7.36 13.06
C HIS A 140 -12.78 6.93 12.36
N PHE A 141 -13.11 5.63 12.37
CA PHE A 141 -14.35 5.13 11.77
C PHE A 141 -15.61 5.76 12.40
N ARG A 142 -15.62 5.94 13.74
CA ARG A 142 -16.73 6.59 14.45
C ARG A 142 -16.89 8.06 14.06
N ALA A 143 -15.79 8.80 13.90
CA ALA A 143 -15.82 10.21 13.50
C ALA A 143 -16.32 10.41 12.05
N GLN A 144 -16.12 9.43 11.18
CA GLN A 144 -16.59 9.44 9.79
C GLN A 144 -17.98 8.82 9.62
N GLY A 145 -18.54 8.17 10.64
CA GLY A 145 -19.84 7.46 10.55
C GLY A 145 -19.81 6.17 9.73
N VAL A 146 -18.63 5.59 9.47
CA VAL A 146 -18.43 4.48 8.52
C VAL A 146 -18.23 3.14 9.25
N PRO A 147 -18.79 2.01 8.76
CA PRO A 147 -18.54 0.68 9.32
C PRO A 147 -17.04 0.31 9.42
N LEU A 148 -16.68 -0.48 10.42
CA LEU A 148 -15.29 -0.80 10.74
C LEU A 148 -14.67 -1.77 9.73
N LYS A 149 -13.67 -1.30 8.96
CA LYS A 149 -13.06 -2.09 7.86
C LYS A 149 -11.74 -2.78 8.23
N ARG A 150 -11.42 -3.88 7.52
CA ARG A 150 -10.25 -4.74 7.74
C ARG A 150 -8.97 -4.18 7.11
N LYS A 151 -9.08 -3.45 6.00
CA LYS A 151 -7.94 -2.79 5.35
C LYS A 151 -8.32 -1.45 4.75
N LEU A 152 -7.52 -0.43 5.04
CA LEU A 152 -7.60 0.89 4.41
C LEU A 152 -6.52 1.05 3.32
N LYS A 153 -6.85 1.76 2.23
CA LYS A 153 -5.90 2.23 1.22
C LYS A 153 -6.37 3.56 0.62
N GLU A 154 -5.44 4.48 0.48
CA GLU A 154 -5.66 5.76 -0.20
C GLU A 154 -5.35 5.66 -1.69
N PHE A 155 -6.23 6.24 -2.51
CA PHE A 155 -6.11 6.38 -3.95
C PHE A 155 -6.14 7.88 -4.31
N PRO A 156 -5.06 8.44 -4.88
CA PRO A 156 -5.09 9.82 -5.36
C PRO A 156 -5.95 9.92 -6.60
N VAL A 157 -6.93 10.83 -6.58
CA VAL A 157 -7.95 11.06 -7.61
C VAL A 157 -7.93 12.53 -8.06
N THR A 158 -8.65 12.86 -9.12
CA THR A 158 -8.94 14.24 -9.51
C THR A 158 -10.16 14.79 -8.77
N GLU A 159 -10.37 16.11 -8.82
CA GLU A 159 -11.43 16.82 -8.09
C GLU A 159 -12.84 16.43 -8.53
N ASP A 160 -13.03 16.21 -9.82
CA ASP A 160 -14.26 15.69 -10.46
C ASP A 160 -14.56 14.22 -10.11
N ALA A 161 -13.57 13.49 -9.60
CA ALA A 161 -13.67 12.08 -9.22
C ALA A 161 -13.85 11.86 -7.71
N LEU A 162 -14.17 12.92 -6.96
CA LEU A 162 -14.44 12.84 -5.52
C LEU A 162 -15.82 12.19 -5.27
N LEU A 163 -15.88 11.31 -4.28
CA LEU A 163 -17.09 10.66 -3.81
C LEU A 163 -17.34 11.02 -2.34
N PRO A 164 -18.59 11.14 -1.89
CA PRO A 164 -18.89 11.35 -0.48
C PRO A 164 -18.43 10.19 0.41
N VAL A 165 -18.20 10.49 1.68
CA VAL A 165 -17.96 9.46 2.71
C VAL A 165 -19.19 8.57 2.82
N GLY A 166 -18.98 7.26 2.94
CA GLY A 166 -20.05 6.27 3.00
C GLY A 166 -20.46 5.66 1.65
N THR A 167 -20.01 6.19 0.50
CA THR A 167 -20.30 5.57 -0.80
C THR A 167 -19.67 4.18 -0.91
N SER A 168 -20.50 3.17 -1.23
CA SER A 168 -20.06 1.79 -1.48
C SER A 168 -19.51 1.62 -2.91
N LEU A 169 -18.54 0.72 -3.09
CA LEU A 169 -17.88 0.47 -4.38
C LEU A 169 -17.91 -1.02 -4.74
N GLY A 170 -18.82 -1.42 -5.61
CA GLY A 170 -18.93 -2.77 -6.17
C GLY A 170 -17.93 -3.06 -7.31
N VAL A 171 -18.00 -4.27 -7.87
CA VAL A 171 -17.13 -4.65 -9.01
C VAL A 171 -17.49 -3.91 -10.30
N ARG A 172 -18.76 -3.54 -10.50
CA ARG A 172 -19.25 -2.77 -11.69
C ARG A 172 -18.60 -1.40 -11.86
N HIS A 173 -17.84 -0.92 -10.87
CA HIS A 173 -16.88 0.18 -11.06
C HIS A 173 -15.91 -0.08 -12.23
N PHE A 174 -15.63 -1.34 -12.53
CA PHE A 174 -14.86 -1.78 -13.69
C PHE A 174 -15.76 -2.40 -14.76
N VAL A 175 -15.35 -2.27 -16.02
CA VAL A 175 -16.05 -2.81 -17.19
C VAL A 175 -15.23 -3.99 -17.74
N PRO A 176 -15.86 -5.11 -18.13
CA PRO A 176 -15.11 -6.20 -18.77
C PRO A 176 -14.49 -5.70 -20.08
N GLY A 177 -13.31 -6.21 -20.45
CA GLY A 177 -12.54 -5.73 -21.60
C GLY A 177 -11.53 -4.61 -21.28
N GLN A 178 -11.68 -3.90 -20.17
CA GLN A 178 -10.74 -2.84 -19.77
C GLN A 178 -9.39 -3.37 -19.26
N TYR A 179 -8.39 -2.48 -19.15
CA TYR A 179 -7.09 -2.77 -18.52
C TYR A 179 -6.93 -2.10 -17.14
N VAL A 180 -6.45 -2.87 -16.15
CA VAL A 180 -6.21 -2.44 -14.78
C VAL A 180 -4.75 -2.65 -14.33
N ASP A 181 -4.28 -1.83 -13.40
CA ASP A 181 -3.01 -2.02 -12.71
C ASP A 181 -3.26 -2.62 -11.32
N VAL A 182 -2.78 -3.86 -11.09
CA VAL A 182 -3.00 -4.58 -9.82
C VAL A 182 -1.76 -4.55 -8.94
N SER A 183 -1.87 -3.92 -7.77
CA SER A 183 -0.80 -3.74 -6.80
C SER A 183 -1.01 -4.62 -5.56
N GLY A 184 0.04 -5.27 -5.07
CA GLY A 184 -0.09 -6.14 -3.89
C GLY A 184 1.25 -6.53 -3.27
N THR A 185 1.21 -7.02 -2.04
CA THR A 185 2.40 -7.51 -1.33
C THR A 185 2.79 -8.89 -1.86
N SER A 186 3.93 -8.94 -2.55
CA SER A 186 4.50 -10.19 -3.09
C SER A 186 4.77 -11.23 -2.00
N ARG A 187 4.59 -12.53 -2.33
CA ARG A 187 4.87 -13.65 -1.40
C ARG A 187 6.31 -13.56 -0.87
N GLY A 188 6.46 -13.59 0.45
CA GLY A 188 7.77 -13.65 1.11
C GLY A 188 8.50 -14.96 0.81
N LYS A 189 9.82 -14.90 0.66
CA LYS A 189 10.70 -16.07 0.51
C LYS A 189 11.82 -16.10 1.57
N GLY A 190 11.74 -15.31 2.63
CA GLY A 190 12.79 -15.21 3.65
C GLY A 190 14.11 -14.66 3.11
N PHE A 191 15.23 -15.00 3.76
CA PHE A 191 16.58 -14.71 3.26
C PHE A 191 16.92 -15.67 2.10
N GLN A 192 17.40 -15.15 0.98
CA GLN A 192 17.70 -15.93 -0.22
C GLN A 192 19.09 -15.62 -0.77
N GLY A 193 19.78 -16.67 -1.23
CA GLY A 193 21.10 -16.58 -1.87
C GLY A 193 21.09 -15.81 -3.19
N ALA A 194 22.26 -15.39 -3.67
CA ALA A 194 22.41 -14.55 -4.85
C ALA A 194 21.79 -15.17 -6.12
N MET A 195 21.99 -16.48 -6.34
CA MET A 195 21.40 -17.22 -7.47
C MET A 195 19.87 -17.06 -7.54
N LYS A 196 19.16 -17.34 -6.44
CA LYS A 196 17.68 -17.29 -6.39
C LYS A 196 17.11 -15.88 -6.27
N ARG A 197 17.87 -14.93 -5.69
CA ARG A 197 17.44 -13.54 -5.53
C ARG A 197 17.64 -12.69 -6.80
N TRP A 198 18.69 -12.97 -7.57
CA TRP A 198 19.15 -12.12 -8.68
C TRP A 198 19.42 -12.86 -10.01
N GLY A 199 19.27 -14.18 -10.06
CA GLY A 199 19.54 -14.97 -11.27
C GLY A 199 21.03 -15.19 -11.56
N PHE A 200 21.90 -15.11 -10.56
CA PHE A 200 23.33 -15.36 -10.75
C PHE A 200 23.58 -16.82 -11.14
N LYS A 201 24.49 -17.04 -12.11
CA LYS A 201 25.05 -18.37 -12.41
C LYS A 201 25.89 -18.88 -11.22
N GLY A 202 26.02 -20.19 -11.10
CA GLY A 202 26.94 -20.84 -10.16
C GLY A 202 28.32 -21.06 -10.76
N MET A 203 29.28 -21.47 -9.93
CA MET A 203 30.57 -21.99 -10.38
C MET A 203 30.43 -23.47 -10.85
N PRO A 204 31.38 -24.02 -11.62
CA PRO A 204 31.37 -25.43 -12.00
C PRO A 204 31.21 -26.37 -10.80
N ALA A 205 30.60 -27.54 -11.02
CA ALA A 205 30.36 -28.54 -9.98
C ALA A 205 31.53 -29.54 -9.83
N SER A 206 32.05 -30.06 -10.95
CA SER A 206 32.98 -31.19 -11.01
C SER A 206 34.46 -30.81 -11.16
N HIS A 207 34.77 -29.69 -11.82
CA HIS A 207 36.15 -29.31 -12.17
C HIS A 207 36.86 -28.58 -11.01
N GLY A 208 37.07 -29.28 -9.89
CA GLY A 208 37.93 -28.83 -8.78
C GLY A 208 37.43 -27.63 -7.95
N ALA A 209 36.17 -27.21 -8.10
CA ALA A 209 35.64 -26.07 -7.37
C ALA A 209 35.42 -26.38 -5.88
N SER A 210 36.25 -25.82 -5.00
CA SER A 210 36.14 -25.98 -3.55
C SER A 210 35.05 -25.07 -2.96
N LEU A 211 33.94 -25.65 -2.51
CA LEU A 211 32.83 -25.04 -1.73
C LEU A 211 32.12 -23.82 -2.36
N SER A 212 32.55 -23.34 -3.52
CA SER A 212 32.16 -22.05 -4.10
C SER A 212 31.01 -22.12 -5.11
N HIS A 213 30.43 -23.30 -5.36
CA HIS A 213 29.40 -23.56 -6.38
C HIS A 213 28.22 -22.57 -6.38
N ARG A 214 27.82 -22.07 -5.20
CA ARG A 214 26.71 -21.11 -5.01
C ARG A 214 27.13 -19.73 -4.48
N SER A 215 28.44 -19.44 -4.49
CA SER A 215 28.99 -18.14 -4.11
C SER A 215 28.56 -17.05 -5.11
N PRO A 216 28.51 -15.76 -4.69
CA PRO A 216 28.13 -14.66 -5.57
C PRO A 216 29.23 -14.19 -6.54
N GLY A 217 30.43 -14.80 -6.50
CA GLY A 217 31.61 -14.31 -7.21
C GLY A 217 32.14 -12.98 -6.66
N SER A 218 32.98 -12.29 -7.45
CA SER A 218 33.63 -11.04 -7.02
C SER A 218 32.63 -9.89 -6.81
N THR A 219 32.77 -9.20 -5.68
CA THR A 219 31.93 -8.07 -5.29
C THR A 219 32.48 -6.71 -5.74
N GLY A 220 33.79 -6.59 -6.00
CA GLY A 220 34.47 -5.32 -6.32
C GLY A 220 35.76 -5.46 -7.14
N GLN A 221 36.47 -4.35 -7.29
CA GLN A 221 37.80 -4.23 -7.92
C GLN A 221 38.89 -4.09 -6.84
N ARG A 222 40.16 -4.22 -7.22
CA ARG A 222 41.29 -4.24 -6.27
C ARG A 222 41.61 -2.86 -5.66
N ASP A 223 41.98 -1.90 -6.51
CA ASP A 223 42.60 -0.64 -6.08
C ASP A 223 41.56 0.49 -6.06
N ALA A 224 41.43 1.30 -7.12
CA ALA A 224 40.21 2.10 -7.31
C ALA A 224 38.99 1.17 -7.56
N PRO A 225 37.84 1.33 -6.87
CA PRO A 225 37.43 2.40 -5.96
C PRO A 225 37.59 2.09 -4.45
N GLY A 226 38.29 1.03 -4.06
CA GLY A 226 38.54 0.63 -2.66
C GLY A 226 37.32 0.18 -1.86
N LYS A 227 36.15 0.01 -2.50
CA LYS A 227 34.88 -0.30 -1.83
C LYS A 227 33.88 -1.00 -2.75
N VAL A 228 32.89 -1.67 -2.16
CA VAL A 228 31.73 -2.18 -2.90
C VAL A 228 30.75 -1.02 -3.16
N PHE A 229 30.35 -0.83 -4.42
CA PHE A 229 29.38 0.20 -4.81
C PHE A 229 28.00 -0.01 -4.16
N LYS A 230 27.33 1.10 -3.80
CA LYS A 230 25.93 1.09 -3.35
C LYS A 230 25.05 0.47 -4.44
N GLY A 231 24.07 -0.36 -4.04
CA GLY A 231 23.19 -1.06 -4.97
C GLY A 231 23.75 -2.36 -5.57
N LYS A 232 24.98 -2.78 -5.25
CA LYS A 232 25.51 -4.09 -5.65
C LYS A 232 24.55 -5.22 -5.25
N LYS A 233 24.26 -6.11 -6.21
CA LYS A 233 23.38 -7.27 -6.02
C LYS A 233 24.02 -8.29 -5.07
N MET A 234 23.40 -8.50 -3.91
CA MET A 234 23.87 -9.39 -2.82
C MET A 234 22.73 -10.28 -2.28
N PRO A 235 23.02 -11.41 -1.60
CA PRO A 235 22.00 -12.21 -0.93
C PRO A 235 21.19 -11.40 0.10
N GLY A 236 20.02 -11.91 0.52
CA GLY A 236 19.19 -11.23 1.52
C GLY A 236 17.69 -11.45 1.35
N ARG A 237 16.88 -10.69 2.09
CA ARG A 237 15.41 -10.83 2.10
C ARG A 237 14.81 -10.66 0.71
N MET A 238 14.02 -11.65 0.28
CA MET A 238 13.31 -11.70 -0.99
C MET A 238 11.79 -11.82 -0.77
N GLY A 239 11.01 -11.13 -1.61
CA GLY A 239 9.54 -11.05 -1.44
C GLY A 239 9.12 -10.16 -0.27
N GLY A 240 7.82 -10.15 0.05
CA GLY A 240 7.26 -9.27 1.09
C GLY A 240 7.29 -7.78 0.73
N LYS A 241 7.53 -7.45 -0.54
CA LYS A 241 7.52 -6.07 -1.07
C LYS A 241 6.27 -5.82 -1.89
N THR A 242 5.72 -4.61 -1.82
CA THR A 242 4.67 -4.16 -2.73
C THR A 242 5.19 -4.18 -4.17
N ARG A 243 4.44 -4.78 -5.08
CA ARG A 243 4.69 -4.78 -6.53
C ARG A 243 3.38 -4.54 -7.26
N THR A 244 3.47 -3.92 -8.42
CA THR A 244 2.35 -3.67 -9.33
C THR A 244 2.59 -4.46 -10.60
N VAL A 245 1.61 -5.28 -10.99
CA VAL A 245 1.53 -5.82 -12.35
C VAL A 245 0.64 -4.85 -13.11
N LYS A 246 1.15 -4.31 -14.21
CA LYS A 246 0.47 -3.32 -15.04
C LYS A 246 -0.26 -3.98 -16.20
N ASN A 247 -1.24 -3.28 -16.77
CA ASN A 247 -1.94 -3.69 -18.00
C ASN A 247 -2.58 -5.09 -17.89
N VAL A 248 -3.14 -5.42 -16.73
CA VAL A 248 -3.87 -6.67 -16.52
C VAL A 248 -5.25 -6.53 -17.13
N TRP A 249 -5.65 -7.47 -17.99
CA TRP A 249 -6.94 -7.42 -18.69
C TRP A 249 -8.07 -8.00 -17.84
N VAL A 250 -9.23 -7.33 -17.81
CA VAL A 250 -10.44 -7.80 -17.11
C VAL A 250 -11.25 -8.68 -18.06
N TYR A 251 -11.41 -9.96 -17.73
CA TYR A 251 -12.09 -10.94 -18.58
C TYR A 251 -13.59 -11.06 -18.29
N LYS A 252 -13.96 -11.05 -17.01
CA LYS A 252 -15.34 -11.27 -16.56
C LYS A 252 -15.58 -10.60 -15.21
N ILE A 253 -16.80 -10.17 -14.97
CA ILE A 253 -17.31 -9.59 -13.73
C ILE A 253 -18.61 -10.32 -13.34
N ASP A 254 -18.82 -10.53 -12.05
CA ASP A 254 -20.03 -11.11 -11.46
C ASP A 254 -20.46 -10.15 -10.34
N PRO A 255 -21.50 -9.33 -10.57
CA PRO A 255 -21.95 -8.33 -9.60
C PRO A 255 -22.59 -9.01 -8.38
N ALA A 256 -23.46 -9.99 -8.59
CA ALA A 256 -24.16 -10.74 -7.53
C ALA A 256 -23.22 -11.32 -6.46
N ARG A 257 -22.00 -11.73 -6.84
CA ARG A 257 -20.98 -12.26 -5.92
C ARG A 257 -19.84 -11.28 -5.62
N ASN A 258 -19.87 -10.09 -6.21
CA ASN A 258 -18.76 -9.13 -6.21
C ASN A 258 -17.39 -9.79 -6.55
N LEU A 259 -17.37 -10.59 -7.63
CA LEU A 259 -16.17 -11.25 -8.15
C LEU A 259 -15.70 -10.65 -9.47
N MET A 260 -14.38 -10.60 -9.66
CA MET A 260 -13.74 -10.26 -10.92
C MET A 260 -12.69 -11.29 -11.33
N TRP A 261 -12.66 -11.63 -12.62
CA TRP A 261 -11.69 -12.51 -13.24
C TRP A 261 -10.73 -11.68 -14.09
N VAL A 262 -9.46 -11.71 -13.73
CA VAL A 262 -8.40 -10.98 -14.44
C VAL A 262 -7.41 -11.94 -15.10
N ARG A 263 -7.03 -11.66 -16.35
CA ARG A 263 -6.13 -12.52 -17.14
C ARG A 263 -4.70 -12.46 -16.58
N GLY A 264 -4.12 -13.62 -16.30
CA GLY A 264 -2.74 -13.78 -15.86
C GLY A 264 -2.54 -13.71 -14.34
N GLN A 265 -1.37 -13.20 -13.94
CA GLN A 265 -0.86 -13.30 -12.57
C GLN A 265 -1.03 -12.01 -11.75
N VAL A 266 -1.50 -12.16 -10.52
CA VAL A 266 -1.63 -11.08 -9.53
C VAL A 266 -0.62 -11.27 -8.38
N PRO A 267 0.06 -10.21 -7.89
CA PRO A 267 1.03 -10.32 -6.81
C PRO A 267 0.37 -10.70 -5.47
N GLY A 268 0.93 -11.70 -4.78
CA GLY A 268 0.50 -12.10 -3.43
C GLY A 268 0.03 -13.55 -3.33
N ALA A 269 -0.18 -14.00 -2.09
CA ALA A 269 -0.79 -15.29 -1.77
C ALA A 269 -2.33 -15.24 -1.92
N LYS A 270 -2.97 -16.41 -1.93
CA LYS A 270 -4.43 -16.51 -1.74
C LYS A 270 -4.79 -15.92 -0.37
N GLY A 271 -5.89 -15.17 -0.30
CA GLY A 271 -6.35 -14.44 0.90
C GLY A 271 -5.68 -13.08 1.13
N ASN A 272 -4.62 -12.73 0.39
CA ASN A 272 -4.01 -11.40 0.51
C ASN A 272 -4.87 -10.33 -0.17
N PHE A 273 -4.89 -9.14 0.44
CA PHE A 273 -5.38 -7.92 -0.19
C PHE A 273 -4.52 -7.49 -1.36
N VAL A 274 -5.19 -7.00 -2.40
CA VAL A 274 -4.64 -6.35 -3.58
C VAL A 274 -5.41 -5.06 -3.84
N PHE A 275 -4.74 -4.10 -4.47
CA PHE A 275 -5.26 -2.77 -4.76
C PHE A 275 -5.33 -2.62 -6.27
N LEU A 276 -6.50 -2.29 -6.78
CA LEU A 276 -6.77 -2.13 -8.19
C LEU A 276 -7.04 -0.67 -8.49
N LYS A 277 -6.65 -0.27 -9.69
CA LYS A 277 -6.90 1.04 -10.29
C LYS A 277 -6.80 0.85 -11.80
N ASP A 278 -7.19 1.84 -12.58
CA ASP A 278 -7.00 1.79 -14.02
C ASP A 278 -5.52 1.69 -14.41
N SER A 279 -5.30 1.10 -15.59
CA SER A 279 -3.98 1.09 -16.20
C SER A 279 -3.55 2.52 -16.55
N VAL A 280 -2.29 2.82 -16.24
CA VAL A 280 -1.67 4.12 -16.56
C VAL A 280 -1.18 4.17 -18.01
N TYR A 281 -0.91 3.03 -18.64
CA TYR A 281 -0.36 2.97 -19.99
C TYR A 281 -1.41 2.61 -21.04
N LYS A 282 -2.21 1.57 -20.80
CA LYS A 282 -3.37 1.24 -21.63
C LYS A 282 -4.59 1.91 -21.01
N LYS A 283 -4.75 3.21 -21.25
CA LYS A 283 -5.93 3.96 -20.77
C LYS A 283 -7.20 3.20 -21.22
N PRO A 284 -8.18 2.99 -20.34
CA PRO A 284 -9.45 2.39 -20.73
C PRO A 284 -10.24 3.36 -21.63
N ASP A 285 -11.12 2.83 -22.47
CA ASP A 285 -11.99 3.66 -23.33
C ASP A 285 -12.94 4.48 -22.45
N VAL A 286 -12.85 5.80 -22.56
CA VAL A 286 -13.57 6.77 -21.74
C VAL A 286 -15.09 6.63 -21.88
N SER A 287 -15.57 6.24 -23.08
CA SER A 287 -17.00 6.21 -23.42
C SER A 287 -17.79 5.13 -22.66
N MET A 288 -17.15 4.01 -22.32
CA MET A 288 -17.80 2.84 -21.72
C MET A 288 -17.75 2.85 -20.18
N LEU A 289 -17.00 3.76 -19.57
CA LEU A 289 -16.69 3.69 -18.14
C LEU A 289 -17.69 4.45 -17.27
N PRO A 290 -18.20 3.83 -16.20
CA PRO A 290 -18.97 4.55 -15.21
C PRO A 290 -18.04 5.47 -14.40
N PHE A 291 -18.41 6.75 -14.31
CA PHE A 291 -17.65 7.80 -13.64
C PHE A 291 -18.59 8.71 -12.82
N PRO A 292 -18.20 9.14 -11.60
CA PRO A 292 -16.97 8.80 -10.87
C PRO A 292 -16.87 7.33 -10.42
N THR A 293 -18.02 6.65 -10.33
CA THR A 293 -18.16 5.20 -10.12
C THR A 293 -19.47 4.71 -10.75
N TYR A 294 -19.69 3.39 -10.76
CA TYR A 294 -21.01 2.83 -11.06
C TYR A 294 -21.96 3.07 -9.88
N PHE A 295 -23.16 3.57 -10.20
CA PHE A 295 -24.30 3.67 -9.30
C PHE A 295 -25.35 2.68 -9.80
N ALA A 296 -25.85 1.82 -8.92
CA ALA A 296 -26.97 0.93 -9.24
C ALA A 296 -28.25 1.77 -9.43
N ALA A 297 -29.03 1.45 -10.46
CA ALA A 297 -30.40 1.96 -10.58
C ALA A 297 -31.27 1.32 -9.49
N GLU A 298 -32.28 2.04 -9.00
CA GLU A 298 -33.15 1.57 -7.92
C GLU A 298 -33.95 0.30 -8.32
N ASP A 299 -34.18 0.09 -9.62
CA ASP A 299 -34.86 -1.07 -10.19
C ASP A 299 -33.92 -2.27 -10.51
N GLU A 300 -32.60 -2.13 -10.37
CA GLU A 300 -31.62 -3.18 -10.72
C GLU A 300 -31.21 -4.03 -9.51
N ASP A 301 -31.87 -5.18 -9.30
CA ASP A 301 -31.45 -6.21 -8.35
C ASP A 301 -30.08 -6.82 -8.73
N GLU A 302 -28.99 -6.36 -8.10
CA GLU A 302 -27.63 -6.86 -8.38
C GLU A 302 -27.47 -8.39 -8.25
N THR A 303 -28.32 -9.04 -7.45
CA THR A 303 -28.35 -10.50 -7.25
C THR A 303 -28.87 -11.29 -8.46
N ASN A 304 -29.71 -10.65 -9.28
CA ASN A 304 -30.32 -11.26 -10.47
C ASN A 304 -29.46 -11.05 -11.74
N ILE A 305 -28.48 -10.16 -11.69
CA ILE A 305 -27.65 -9.82 -12.85
C ILE A 305 -26.62 -10.93 -13.11
N GLY A 306 -26.72 -11.52 -14.30
CA GLY A 306 -25.79 -12.53 -14.79
C GLY A 306 -24.35 -12.02 -14.93
N PRO A 307 -23.37 -12.93 -15.02
CA PRO A 307 -21.97 -12.55 -15.14
C PRO A 307 -21.67 -11.88 -16.50
N LEU A 308 -21.16 -10.66 -16.46
CA LEU A 308 -20.72 -9.89 -17.62
C LEU A 308 -19.34 -10.40 -18.09
N VAL A 309 -19.22 -10.76 -19.36
CA VAL A 309 -17.97 -11.25 -19.98
C VAL A 309 -17.45 -10.21 -20.97
N ALA A 310 -16.14 -10.15 -21.17
CA ALA A 310 -15.51 -9.24 -22.11
C ALA A 310 -15.70 -9.71 -23.56
N ASP A 311 -16.03 -8.79 -24.45
CA ASP A 311 -16.05 -9.07 -25.89
C ASP A 311 -14.62 -9.34 -26.39
N LEU A 312 -14.49 -10.47 -27.08
CA LEU A 312 -13.21 -11.02 -27.53
C LEU A 312 -12.91 -10.72 -29.01
N GLY A 313 -13.75 -9.90 -29.65
CA GLY A 313 -13.72 -9.64 -31.09
C GLY A 313 -14.27 -10.80 -31.93
N GLU A 314 -14.62 -10.53 -33.19
CA GLU A 314 -15.19 -11.53 -34.10
C GLU A 314 -14.14 -12.41 -34.80
N VAL A 315 -12.88 -12.00 -34.78
CA VAL A 315 -11.78 -12.69 -35.48
C VAL A 315 -11.05 -13.63 -34.53
N ASP A 316 -10.82 -14.87 -34.96
CA ASP A 316 -10.03 -15.83 -34.20
C ASP A 316 -8.53 -15.46 -34.22
N PRO A 317 -7.89 -15.20 -33.07
CA PRO A 317 -6.46 -14.88 -33.03
C PRO A 317 -5.54 -16.00 -33.53
N PHE A 318 -6.02 -17.24 -33.68
CA PHE A 318 -5.27 -18.33 -34.30
C PHE A 318 -5.38 -18.37 -35.83
N MET A 319 -6.42 -17.76 -36.41
CA MET A 319 -6.65 -17.71 -37.87
C MET A 319 -6.03 -16.45 -38.52
N VAL A 320 -5.48 -15.53 -37.73
CA VAL A 320 -4.75 -14.32 -38.18
C VAL A 320 -3.23 -14.55 -38.21
N ALA A 321 -2.78 -15.78 -38.00
CA ALA A 321 -1.36 -16.12 -37.86
C ALA A 321 -0.65 -16.47 -39.18
N ASP A 322 -1.37 -16.42 -40.31
CA ASP A 322 -0.89 -16.64 -41.68
C ASP A 322 -0.82 -15.32 -42.49
#